data_AF-A0A164M2H9-F1
#
_entry.id   AF-A0A164M2H9-F1
#
_cell.length_a   1.000
_cell.length_b   1.000
_cell.length_c   1.000
_cell.angle_alpha   90.00
_cell.angle_beta   90.00
_cell.angle_gamma   90.00
#
_symmetry.space_group_name_H-M   'P 1'
#
loop_
_entity.id
_entity.type
_entity.pdbx_description
1 polymer ?
#
loop_
_entity_poly.entity_id
_entity_poly.type
_entity_poly.pdbx_seq_one_letter_code
_entity_poly.pdbx_strand_id
1 'polypeptide(L)'
;MTTAGDRLKKARELWVRARTVEGRAATIRTGLAYHRAFRCFLRYVGAVRRDPHSYPTEATAACHALSMLGQEAVPALLASGARYFATIDARTALAAAYLADPSGGRPDRVGAVFAGPELDRLNIDGVVGVTPSERMASAAYARILVARLMVDHPRARGWRSRRAVLPTCAGMTPREEALQLGRESVDLFAALARAVPALDAEYRRLRREYETLVRDLLTARRRG
;
A
#
# COMPACT_ATOMS: atom_id res chain seq x y z
N MET A 1 4.35 -29.43 -7.64
CA MET A 1 3.55 -28.21 -7.38
C MET A 1 4.35 -27.31 -6.45
N THR A 2 4.46 -26.01 -6.74
CA THR A 2 5.16 -25.06 -5.86
C THR A 2 4.35 -24.81 -4.59
N THR A 3 4.94 -24.97 -3.41
CA THR A 3 4.25 -24.79 -2.11
C THR A 3 4.04 -23.31 -1.78
N ALA A 4 3.25 -22.98 -0.75
CA ALA A 4 3.12 -21.60 -0.25
C ALA A 4 4.47 -21.07 0.27
N GLY A 5 5.21 -21.91 1.00
CA GLY A 5 6.56 -21.59 1.49
C GLY A 5 7.55 -21.27 0.36
N ASP A 6 7.55 -22.05 -0.73
CA ASP A 6 8.39 -21.78 -1.90
C ASP A 6 8.08 -20.42 -2.54
N ARG A 7 6.80 -20.04 -2.59
CA ARG A 7 6.38 -18.73 -3.12
C ARG A 7 6.86 -17.59 -2.21
N LEU A 8 6.74 -17.74 -0.90
CA LEU A 8 7.21 -16.75 0.07
C LEU A 8 8.73 -16.57 -0.03
N LYS A 9 9.48 -17.68 -0.01
CA LYS A 9 10.95 -17.67 -0.18
C LYS A 9 11.33 -16.93 -1.45
N LYS A 10 10.69 -17.29 -2.58
CA LYS A 10 11.00 -16.67 -3.87
C LYS A 10 10.67 -15.18 -3.90
N ALA A 11 9.55 -14.79 -3.29
CA ALA A 11 9.15 -13.39 -3.23
C ALA A 11 10.15 -12.56 -2.42
N ARG A 12 10.64 -13.06 -1.27
CA ARG A 12 11.66 -12.40 -0.44
C ARG A 12 12.99 -12.26 -1.18
N GLU A 13 13.46 -13.31 -1.85
CA GLU A 13 14.67 -13.24 -2.68
C GLU A 13 14.59 -12.15 -3.75
N LEU A 14 13.44 -12.05 -4.43
CA LEU A 14 13.22 -11.05 -5.48
C LEU A 14 13.12 -9.63 -4.91
N TRP A 15 12.50 -9.48 -3.74
CA TRP A 15 12.38 -8.19 -3.07
C TRP A 15 13.75 -7.69 -2.59
N VAL A 16 14.56 -8.54 -1.95
CA VAL A 16 15.96 -8.22 -1.61
C VAL A 16 16.73 -7.81 -2.85
N ARG A 17 16.67 -8.62 -3.91
CA ARG A 17 17.36 -8.33 -5.17
C ARG A 17 16.93 -7.01 -5.78
N ALA A 18 15.66 -6.62 -5.65
CA ALA A 18 15.17 -5.35 -6.17
C ALA A 18 15.82 -4.15 -5.46
N ARG A 19 16.13 -4.26 -4.16
CA ARG A 19 16.81 -3.23 -3.38
C ARG A 19 18.30 -3.07 -3.74
N THR A 20 18.93 -4.10 -4.31
CA THR A 20 20.38 -4.14 -4.58
C THR A 20 20.73 -4.04 -6.07
N VAL A 21 19.83 -3.56 -6.93
CA VAL A 21 20.11 -3.42 -8.38
C VAL A 21 20.98 -2.19 -8.63
N GLU A 22 22.14 -2.38 -9.25
CA GLU A 22 23.10 -1.32 -9.59
C GLU A 22 23.42 -1.24 -11.10
N GLY A 23 23.98 -0.11 -11.57
CA GLY A 23 24.50 0.09 -12.93
C GLY A 23 23.64 0.97 -13.85
N ARG A 24 24.11 1.26 -15.07
CA ARG A 24 23.46 2.22 -16.01
C ARG A 24 22.01 1.87 -16.38
N ALA A 25 21.66 0.59 -16.43
CA ALA A 25 20.29 0.11 -16.65
C ALA A 25 19.56 -0.25 -15.34
N ALA A 26 19.94 0.36 -14.22
CA ALA A 26 19.38 0.04 -12.90
C ALA A 26 17.87 0.28 -12.88
N THR A 27 17.39 1.47 -13.26
CA THR A 27 15.99 1.87 -13.10
C THR A 27 14.98 0.87 -13.66
N ILE A 28 15.16 0.44 -14.92
CA ILE A 28 14.26 -0.52 -15.58
C ILE A 28 14.33 -1.89 -14.89
N ARG A 29 15.54 -2.36 -14.56
CA ARG A 29 15.74 -3.65 -13.91
C ARG A 29 15.18 -3.65 -12.48
N THR A 30 15.32 -2.54 -11.75
CA THR A 30 14.74 -2.33 -10.42
C THR A 30 13.22 -2.42 -10.48
N GLY A 31 12.58 -1.67 -11.40
CA GLY A 31 11.12 -1.74 -11.59
C GLY A 31 10.64 -3.16 -11.92
N LEU A 32 11.32 -3.86 -12.84
CA LEU A 32 10.97 -5.23 -13.20
C LEU A 32 11.17 -6.21 -12.02
N ALA A 33 12.24 -6.05 -11.24
CA ALA A 33 12.51 -6.89 -10.07
C ALA A 33 11.43 -6.70 -9.00
N TYR A 34 11.05 -5.46 -8.69
CA TYR A 34 9.95 -5.15 -7.78
C TYR A 34 8.62 -5.72 -8.26
N HIS A 35 8.28 -5.56 -9.55
CA HIS A 35 7.05 -6.14 -10.08
C HIS A 35 7.03 -7.67 -9.92
N ARG A 36 8.14 -8.34 -10.25
CA ARG A 36 8.25 -9.80 -10.08
C ARG A 36 8.09 -10.22 -8.63
N ALA A 37 8.74 -9.53 -7.70
CA ALA A 37 8.57 -9.74 -6.27
C ALA A 37 7.10 -9.60 -5.87
N PHE A 38 6.45 -8.51 -6.30
CA PHE A 38 5.05 -8.21 -6.01
C PHE A 38 4.11 -9.32 -6.50
N ARG A 39 4.30 -9.82 -7.74
CA ARG A 39 3.50 -10.92 -8.31
C ARG A 39 3.70 -12.23 -7.56
N CYS A 40 4.93 -12.56 -7.13
CA CYS A 40 5.18 -13.74 -6.31
C CYS A 40 4.51 -13.62 -4.94
N PHE A 41 4.63 -12.46 -4.30
CA PHE A 41 4.04 -12.21 -2.98
C PHE A 41 2.51 -12.22 -3.02
N LEU A 42 1.90 -11.62 -4.05
CA LEU A 42 0.45 -11.67 -4.25
C LEU A 42 -0.08 -13.11 -4.40
N ARG A 43 0.67 -13.99 -5.08
CA ARG A 43 0.31 -15.41 -5.17
C ARG A 43 0.42 -16.13 -3.82
N TYR A 44 1.41 -15.79 -3.01
CA TYR A 44 1.55 -16.29 -1.64
C TYR A 44 0.35 -15.86 -0.78
N VAL A 45 0.03 -14.55 -0.74
CA VAL A 45 -1.17 -14.02 -0.05
C VAL A 45 -2.43 -14.75 -0.49
N GLY A 46 -2.60 -14.96 -1.80
CA GLY A 46 -3.76 -15.68 -2.34
C GLY A 46 -3.80 -17.17 -1.97
N ALA A 47 -2.65 -17.81 -1.69
CA ALA A 47 -2.59 -19.19 -1.23
C ALA A 47 -2.97 -19.27 0.26
N VAL A 48 -2.30 -18.48 1.11
CA VAL A 48 -2.53 -18.42 2.56
C VAL A 48 -3.99 -18.09 2.87
N ARG A 49 -4.58 -17.12 2.16
CA ARG A 49 -5.99 -16.73 2.38
C ARG A 49 -7.03 -17.77 1.94
N ARG A 50 -6.67 -18.72 1.09
CA ARG A 50 -7.56 -19.81 0.65
C ARG A 50 -7.34 -21.09 1.42
N ASP A 51 -6.27 -21.18 2.20
CA ASP A 51 -5.97 -22.33 3.01
C ASP A 51 -6.84 -22.28 4.28
N PRO A 52 -7.78 -23.23 4.47
CA PRO A 52 -8.62 -23.27 5.67
C PRO A 52 -7.82 -23.57 6.94
N HIS A 53 -6.58 -24.06 6.82
CA HIS A 53 -5.70 -24.37 7.94
C HIS A 53 -4.71 -23.24 8.26
N SER A 54 -4.66 -22.17 7.44
CA SER A 54 -3.79 -21.03 7.75
C SER A 54 -4.35 -20.22 8.90
N TYR A 55 -3.46 -19.85 9.83
CA TYR A 55 -3.82 -18.98 10.94
C TYR A 55 -4.22 -17.58 10.42
N PRO A 56 -5.32 -16.98 10.94
CA PRO A 56 -5.74 -15.63 10.53
C PRO A 56 -4.64 -14.57 10.64
N THR A 57 -3.70 -14.76 11.57
CA THR A 57 -2.52 -13.92 11.78
C THR A 57 -1.53 -13.99 10.62
N GLU A 58 -1.32 -15.16 10.01
CA GLU A 58 -0.43 -15.32 8.85
C GLU A 58 -0.99 -14.58 7.63
N ALA A 59 -2.28 -14.74 7.34
CA ALA A 59 -2.93 -14.01 6.26
C ALA A 59 -2.83 -12.49 6.44
N THR A 60 -3.01 -12.01 7.67
CA THR A 60 -2.90 -10.60 8.03
C THR A 60 -1.45 -10.09 7.87
N ALA A 61 -0.47 -10.86 8.33
CA ALA A 61 0.95 -10.53 8.17
C ALA A 61 1.36 -10.51 6.69
N ALA A 62 0.88 -11.45 5.89
CA ALA A 62 1.12 -11.51 4.44
C ALA A 62 0.50 -10.31 3.72
N CYS A 63 -0.71 -9.90 4.10
CA CYS A 63 -1.34 -8.69 3.59
C CYS A 63 -0.53 -7.42 3.95
N HIS A 64 -0.04 -7.31 5.18
CA HIS A 64 0.81 -6.18 5.58
C HIS A 64 2.12 -6.14 4.77
N ALA A 65 2.82 -7.27 4.64
CA ALA A 65 4.05 -7.35 3.88
C ALA A 65 3.86 -7.03 2.39
N LEU A 66 2.74 -7.46 1.78
CA LEU A 66 2.40 -7.10 0.40
C LEU A 66 2.15 -5.58 0.25
N SER A 67 1.51 -4.94 1.24
CA SER A 67 1.35 -3.49 1.27
C SER A 67 2.69 -2.78 1.28
N MET A 68 3.59 -3.17 2.18
CA MET A 68 4.95 -2.59 2.30
C MET A 68 5.75 -2.73 1.01
N LEU A 69 5.77 -3.94 0.43
CA LEU A 69 6.40 -4.18 -0.87
C LEU A 69 5.80 -3.30 -1.96
N GLY A 70 4.48 -3.11 -1.97
CA GLY A 70 3.82 -2.21 -2.93
C GLY A 70 4.25 -0.75 -2.77
N GLN A 71 4.35 -0.26 -1.53
CA GLN A 71 4.78 1.12 -1.24
C GLN A 71 6.23 1.37 -1.70
N GLU A 72 7.11 0.37 -1.61
CA GLU A 72 8.47 0.43 -2.16
C GLU A 72 8.50 0.28 -3.69
N ALA A 73 7.69 -0.63 -4.24
CA ALA A 73 7.68 -0.97 -5.65
C ALA A 73 7.14 0.16 -6.53
N VAL A 74 6.11 0.87 -6.08
CA VAL A 74 5.40 1.87 -6.89
C VAL A 74 6.33 3.00 -7.35
N PRO A 75 7.13 3.67 -6.49
CA PRO A 75 8.09 4.67 -6.94
C PRO A 75 9.10 4.12 -7.96
N ALA A 76 9.62 2.91 -7.76
CA ALA A 76 10.55 2.27 -8.69
C ALA A 76 9.91 1.98 -10.05
N LEU A 77 8.65 1.52 -10.05
CA LEU A 77 7.89 1.28 -11.29
C LEU A 77 7.64 2.58 -12.04
N LEU A 78 7.31 3.66 -11.34
CA LEU A 78 7.16 4.99 -11.95
C LEU A 78 8.46 5.49 -12.55
N ALA A 79 9.56 5.39 -11.82
CA ALA A 79 10.89 5.75 -12.31
C ALA A 79 11.29 4.95 -13.57
N SER A 80 10.86 3.69 -13.68
CA SER A 80 11.09 2.86 -14.86
C SER A 80 10.16 3.14 -16.05
N GLY A 81 9.20 4.05 -15.93
CA GLY A 81 8.17 4.33 -16.94
C GLY A 81 7.02 3.31 -16.96
N ALA A 82 7.01 2.34 -16.06
CA ALA A 82 6.02 1.25 -15.96
C ALA A 82 4.71 1.66 -15.26
N ARG A 83 4.11 2.79 -15.68
CA ARG A 83 2.94 3.42 -15.02
C ARG A 83 1.73 2.50 -14.87
N TYR A 84 1.49 1.66 -15.88
CA TYR A 84 0.43 0.64 -15.86
C TYR A 84 0.55 -0.28 -14.63
N PHE A 85 1.75 -0.83 -14.43
CA PHE A 85 2.04 -1.75 -13.34
C PHE A 85 2.05 -1.02 -11.99
N ALA A 86 2.62 0.19 -11.93
CA ALA A 86 2.56 1.03 -10.73
C ALA A 86 1.11 1.22 -10.25
N THR A 87 0.17 1.47 -11.17
CA THR A 87 -1.26 1.65 -10.84
C THR A 87 -1.91 0.38 -10.30
N ILE A 88 -1.66 -0.75 -10.94
CA ILE A 88 -2.24 -2.03 -10.50
C ILE A 88 -1.66 -2.45 -9.15
N ASP A 89 -0.34 -2.33 -8.99
CA ASP A 89 0.35 -2.75 -7.78
C ASP A 89 0.00 -1.82 -6.61
N ALA A 90 -0.11 -0.49 -6.82
CA ALA A 90 -0.57 0.45 -5.80
C ALA A 90 -1.99 0.13 -5.28
N ARG A 91 -2.94 -0.13 -6.18
CA ARG A 91 -4.33 -0.47 -5.79
C ARG A 91 -4.40 -1.83 -5.09
N THR A 92 -3.57 -2.79 -5.51
CA THR A 92 -3.47 -4.09 -4.87
C THR A 92 -2.85 -3.96 -3.47
N ALA A 93 -1.81 -3.14 -3.33
CA ALA A 93 -1.17 -2.84 -2.06
C ALA A 93 -2.14 -2.16 -1.09
N LEU A 94 -2.94 -1.19 -1.56
CA LEU A 94 -4.00 -0.57 -0.76
C LEU A 94 -5.03 -1.57 -0.26
N ALA A 95 -5.51 -2.48 -1.12
CA ALA A 95 -6.42 -3.54 -0.69
C ALA A 95 -5.78 -4.45 0.37
N ALA A 96 -4.51 -4.79 0.20
CA ALA A 96 -3.78 -5.59 1.18
C ALA A 96 -3.59 -4.85 2.51
N ALA A 97 -3.27 -3.56 2.47
CA ALA A 97 -3.11 -2.71 3.64
C ALA A 97 -4.43 -2.61 4.42
N TYR A 98 -5.55 -2.41 3.72
CA TYR A 98 -6.89 -2.39 4.32
C TYR A 98 -7.23 -3.69 5.05
N LEU A 99 -6.87 -4.84 4.48
CA LEU A 99 -7.09 -6.15 5.10
C LEU A 99 -6.18 -6.41 6.30
N ALA A 100 -5.00 -5.77 6.35
CA ALA A 100 -4.09 -5.88 7.48
C ALA A 100 -4.40 -4.91 8.62
N ASP A 101 -5.14 -3.83 8.33
CA ASP A 101 -5.50 -2.74 9.24
C ASP A 101 -6.51 -3.22 10.30
N PRO A 102 -6.12 -3.31 11.58
CA PRO A 102 -7.03 -3.77 12.64
C PRO A 102 -8.18 -2.79 12.91
N SER A 103 -8.04 -1.50 12.55
CA SER A 103 -9.12 -0.52 12.65
C SER A 103 -10.15 -0.66 11.54
N GLY A 104 -9.81 -1.33 10.44
CA GLY A 104 -10.62 -1.38 9.22
C GLY A 104 -10.72 -0.02 8.53
N GLY A 105 -9.69 0.82 8.64
CA GLY A 105 -9.66 2.17 8.06
C GLY A 105 -10.47 3.21 8.82
N ARG A 106 -10.83 2.95 10.08
CA ARG A 106 -11.75 3.77 10.87
C ARG A 106 -11.00 4.55 11.96
N PRO A 107 -10.87 5.88 11.84
CA PRO A 107 -10.15 6.70 12.82
C PRO A 107 -10.69 6.59 14.25
N ASP A 108 -12.01 6.40 14.40
CA ASP A 108 -12.69 6.23 15.69
C ASP A 108 -12.30 4.93 16.42
N ARG A 109 -11.78 3.92 15.70
CA ARG A 109 -11.39 2.63 16.26
C ARG A 109 -9.93 2.53 16.68
N VAL A 110 -9.09 3.48 16.29
CA VAL A 110 -7.62 3.43 16.48
C VAL A 110 -7.24 3.16 17.94
N GLY A 111 -7.85 3.87 18.89
CA GLY A 111 -7.56 3.69 20.32
C GLY A 111 -7.90 2.29 20.84
N ALA A 112 -9.03 1.71 20.39
CA ALA A 112 -9.49 0.41 20.86
C ALA A 112 -8.64 -0.76 20.33
N VAL A 113 -8.07 -0.61 19.14
CA VAL A 113 -7.30 -1.69 18.48
C VAL A 113 -5.80 -1.64 18.78
N PHE A 114 -5.37 -0.63 19.55
CA PHE A 114 -3.95 -0.39 19.85
C PHE A 114 -3.34 -1.49 20.71
N ALA A 115 -4.12 -2.09 21.60
CA ALA A 115 -3.73 -3.23 22.44
C ALA A 115 -3.82 -4.59 21.71
N GLY A 116 -4.07 -4.58 20.39
CA GLY A 116 -4.12 -5.80 19.59
C GLY A 116 -2.76 -6.51 19.50
N PRO A 117 -2.74 -7.79 19.09
CA PRO A 117 -1.51 -8.55 19.02
C PRO A 117 -0.56 -8.01 17.95
N GLU A 118 0.73 -8.11 18.25
CA GLU A 118 1.76 -8.04 17.23
C GLU A 118 1.70 -9.27 16.32
N LEU A 119 2.12 -9.08 15.07
CA LEU A 119 2.22 -10.17 14.10
C LEU A 119 3.68 -10.49 13.82
N ASP A 120 3.98 -11.76 13.54
CA ASP A 120 5.30 -12.11 13.03
C ASP A 120 5.56 -11.40 11.70
N ARG A 121 6.67 -10.66 11.67
CA ARG A 121 7.05 -9.88 10.51
C ARG A 121 7.57 -10.82 9.42
N LEU A 122 6.80 -10.91 8.34
CA LEU A 122 7.22 -11.59 7.12
C LEU A 122 8.25 -10.77 6.27
N ASN A 123 8.79 -9.68 6.83
CA ASN A 123 9.76 -8.78 6.17
C ASN A 123 11.16 -9.40 6.07
N ILE A 124 11.99 -8.81 5.23
CA ILE A 124 13.39 -9.14 4.92
C ILE A 124 14.33 -8.92 6.11
N ASP A 125 14.06 -7.93 6.97
CA ASP A 125 15.07 -7.35 7.86
C ASP A 125 15.12 -7.95 9.29
N GLY A 126 14.45 -9.10 9.52
CA GLY A 126 14.52 -9.86 10.78
C GLY A 126 13.20 -10.05 11.53
N VAL A 127 13.28 -10.67 12.72
CA VAL A 127 12.14 -11.03 13.58
C VAL A 127 11.88 -9.91 14.59
N VAL A 128 11.17 -8.87 14.17
CA VAL A 128 10.57 -7.89 15.08
C VAL A 128 9.07 -7.94 14.83
N GLY A 129 8.23 -7.94 15.86
CA GLY A 129 6.77 -7.92 15.68
C GLY A 129 6.31 -6.74 14.80
N VAL A 130 5.21 -6.93 14.08
CA VAL A 130 4.48 -5.84 13.43
C VAL A 130 3.33 -5.43 14.33
N THR A 131 3.45 -4.23 14.87
CA THR A 131 2.48 -3.65 15.79
C THR A 131 1.17 -3.29 15.07
N PRO A 132 0.03 -3.18 15.80
CA PRO A 132 -1.18 -2.59 15.26
C PRO A 132 -0.98 -1.19 14.65
N SER A 133 -0.13 -0.35 15.26
CA SER A 133 0.14 1.01 14.80
C SER A 133 0.86 1.03 13.45
N GLU A 134 1.87 0.18 13.24
CA GLU A 134 2.55 0.02 11.94
C GLU A 134 1.57 -0.43 10.84
N ARG A 135 0.63 -1.33 11.16
CA ARG A 135 -0.39 -1.80 10.20
C ARG A 135 -1.35 -0.68 9.80
N MET A 136 -1.84 0.10 10.77
CA MET A 136 -2.69 1.26 10.52
C MET A 136 -1.94 2.35 9.72
N ALA A 137 -0.69 2.63 10.07
CA ALA A 137 0.16 3.58 9.35
C ALA A 137 0.37 3.17 7.90
N SER A 138 0.67 1.88 7.65
CA SER A 138 0.79 1.32 6.30
C SER A 138 -0.51 1.49 5.50
N ALA A 139 -1.67 1.29 6.13
CA ALA A 139 -2.96 1.47 5.48
C ALA A 139 -3.24 2.93 5.12
N ALA A 140 -2.84 3.89 5.95
CA ALA A 140 -2.93 5.29 5.59
C ALA A 140 -1.96 5.65 4.44
N TYR A 141 -0.72 5.18 4.47
CA TYR A 141 0.24 5.41 3.38
C TYR A 141 -0.24 4.92 2.02
N ALA A 142 -0.79 3.71 1.98
CA ALA A 142 -1.29 3.16 0.73
C ALA A 142 -2.42 4.03 0.15
N ARG A 143 -3.22 4.70 0.98
CA ARG A 143 -4.30 5.59 0.53
C ARG A 143 -3.73 6.85 -0.14
N ILE A 144 -2.83 7.57 0.53
CA ILE A 144 -2.26 8.80 -0.06
C ILE A 144 -1.43 8.48 -1.31
N LEU A 145 -0.72 7.35 -1.33
CA LEU A 145 0.05 6.89 -2.49
C LEU A 145 -0.84 6.67 -3.71
N VAL A 146 -1.96 5.95 -3.54
CA VAL A 146 -2.93 5.72 -4.62
C VAL A 146 -3.58 7.04 -5.04
N ALA A 147 -3.95 7.89 -4.08
CA ALA A 147 -4.52 9.20 -4.36
C ALA A 147 -3.59 10.03 -5.24
N ARG A 148 -2.31 10.12 -4.88
CA ARG A 148 -1.28 10.82 -5.66
C ARG A 148 -1.13 10.27 -7.06
N LEU A 149 -1.00 8.95 -7.16
CA LEU A 149 -0.86 8.28 -8.45
C LEU A 149 -2.02 8.59 -9.40
N MET A 150 -3.24 8.71 -8.87
CA MET A 150 -4.42 9.06 -9.66
C MET A 150 -4.42 10.50 -10.17
N VAL A 151 -3.79 11.42 -9.42
CA VAL A 151 -3.62 12.83 -9.84
C VAL A 151 -2.50 12.97 -10.85
N ASP A 152 -1.35 12.35 -10.60
CA ASP A 152 -0.16 12.51 -11.43
C ASP A 152 -0.27 11.77 -12.76
N HIS A 153 -1.02 10.67 -12.78
CA HIS A 153 -1.19 9.79 -13.93
C HIS A 153 -2.67 9.49 -14.18
N PRO A 154 -3.46 10.51 -14.55
CA PRO A 154 -4.86 10.31 -14.90
C PRO A 154 -4.95 9.34 -16.08
N ARG A 155 -5.90 8.40 -16.00
CA ARG A 155 -6.03 7.33 -16.99
C ARG A 155 -6.27 7.87 -18.39
N ALA A 156 -5.71 7.17 -19.39
CA ALA A 156 -6.15 7.32 -20.77
C ALA A 156 -7.63 6.90 -20.91
N ARG A 157 -8.37 7.55 -21.83
CA ARG A 157 -9.76 7.18 -22.17
C ARG A 157 -9.85 5.68 -22.51
N GLY A 158 -10.86 4.99 -22.00
CA GLY A 158 -11.10 3.56 -22.28
C GLY A 158 -10.58 2.57 -21.23
N TRP A 159 -9.84 3.05 -20.23
CA TRP A 159 -9.45 2.21 -19.09
C TRP A 159 -10.65 1.82 -18.23
N ARG A 160 -11.10 0.56 -18.31
CA ARG A 160 -12.11 0.01 -17.40
C ARG A 160 -11.47 -0.20 -16.04
N SER A 161 -11.81 0.64 -15.08
CA SER A 161 -11.47 0.35 -13.68
C SER A 161 -12.18 -0.92 -13.29
N ARG A 162 -11.43 -1.94 -12.86
CA ARG A 162 -11.99 -2.83 -11.84
C ARG A 162 -12.27 -1.94 -10.61
N ARG A 163 -13.45 -2.15 -10.03
CA ARG A 163 -14.13 -1.49 -8.87
C ARG A 163 -13.26 -0.64 -7.93
N ALA A 164 -13.92 0.29 -7.23
CA ALA A 164 -13.35 1.01 -6.09
C ALA A 164 -12.56 0.04 -5.18
N VAL A 165 -11.37 0.47 -4.75
CA VAL A 165 -10.48 -0.40 -3.95
C VAL A 165 -11.04 -0.60 -2.55
N LEU A 166 -11.64 0.45 -2.00
CA LEU A 166 -12.25 0.46 -0.67
C LEU A 166 -13.78 0.64 -0.77
N PRO A 167 -14.55 0.08 0.18
CA PRO A 167 -16.00 0.27 0.21
C PRO A 167 -16.45 1.73 0.22
N THR A 168 -15.70 2.60 0.93
CA THR A 168 -15.98 4.04 1.04
C THR A 168 -15.85 4.81 -0.28
N CYS A 169 -15.18 4.24 -1.28
CA CYS A 169 -14.97 4.85 -2.59
C CYS A 169 -15.93 4.32 -3.66
N ALA A 170 -16.89 3.46 -3.30
CA ALA A 170 -17.80 2.85 -4.26
C ALA A 170 -18.64 3.90 -5.00
N GLY A 171 -18.65 3.83 -6.33
CA GLY A 171 -19.42 4.74 -7.19
C GLY A 171 -18.78 6.12 -7.44
N MET A 172 -17.64 6.42 -6.80
CA MET A 172 -16.95 7.71 -6.97
C MET A 172 -16.26 7.80 -8.34
N THR A 173 -16.19 9.02 -8.88
CA THR A 173 -15.28 9.34 -9.99
C THR A 173 -13.82 9.18 -9.54
N PRO A 174 -12.84 9.03 -10.45
CA PRO A 174 -11.44 8.96 -10.06
C PRO A 174 -10.97 10.18 -9.24
N ARG A 175 -11.50 11.37 -9.53
CA ARG A 175 -11.16 12.58 -8.77
C ARG A 175 -11.70 12.53 -7.35
N GLU A 176 -12.96 12.16 -7.18
CA GLU A 176 -13.58 12.01 -5.87
C GLU A 176 -12.92 10.90 -5.05
N GLU A 177 -12.61 9.76 -5.68
CA GLU A 177 -11.86 8.67 -5.04
C GLU A 177 -10.48 9.15 -4.57
N ALA A 178 -9.73 9.92 -5.37
CA ALA A 178 -8.44 10.46 -4.95
C ALA A 178 -8.56 11.42 -3.74
N LEU A 179 -9.56 12.30 -3.74
CA LEU A 179 -9.83 13.20 -2.61
C LEU A 179 -10.23 12.42 -1.35
N GLN A 180 -11.13 11.45 -1.49
CA GLN A 180 -11.60 10.61 -0.39
C GLN A 180 -10.44 9.82 0.23
N LEU A 181 -9.61 9.15 -0.59
CA LEU A 181 -8.44 8.41 -0.11
C LEU A 181 -7.43 9.32 0.59
N GLY A 182 -7.15 10.50 0.02
CA GLY A 182 -6.25 11.47 0.62
C GLY A 182 -6.75 11.95 2.00
N ARG A 183 -8.04 12.27 2.11
CA ARG A 183 -8.67 12.65 3.37
C ARG A 183 -8.62 11.51 4.41
N GLU A 184 -9.05 10.31 4.03
CA GLU A 184 -9.02 9.14 4.92
C GLU A 184 -7.61 8.84 5.44
N SER A 185 -6.58 9.02 4.60
CA SER A 185 -5.19 8.89 5.03
C SER A 185 -4.83 9.86 6.16
N VAL A 186 -5.20 11.14 6.00
CA VAL A 186 -4.92 12.19 6.99
C VAL A 186 -5.70 11.95 8.28
N ASP A 187 -6.99 11.62 8.18
CA ASP A 187 -7.85 11.36 9.34
C ASP A 187 -7.35 10.16 10.15
N LEU A 188 -6.93 9.09 9.48
CA LEU A 188 -6.36 7.90 10.13
C LEU A 188 -5.02 8.22 10.82
N PHE A 189 -4.12 8.97 10.17
CA PHE A 189 -2.86 9.38 10.79
C PHE A 189 -3.04 10.38 11.92
N ALA A 190 -4.03 11.26 11.84
CA ALA A 190 -4.36 12.17 12.94
C ALA A 190 -4.79 11.38 14.19
N ALA A 191 -5.59 10.33 14.01
CA ALA A 191 -5.96 9.43 15.11
C ALA A 191 -4.76 8.65 15.66
N LEU A 192 -3.86 8.17 14.80
CA LEU A 192 -2.61 7.52 15.22
C LEU A 192 -1.69 8.46 16.00
N ALA A 193 -1.49 9.70 15.53
CA ALA A 193 -0.63 10.67 16.19
C ALA A 193 -1.15 11.08 17.59
N ARG A 194 -2.48 11.07 17.79
CA ARG A 194 -3.07 11.26 19.13
C ARG A 194 -2.75 10.10 20.08
N ALA A 195 -2.73 8.87 19.57
CA ALA A 195 -2.42 7.68 20.36
C ALA A 195 -0.91 7.47 20.55
N VAL A 196 -0.10 7.89 19.57
CA VAL A 196 1.36 7.73 19.50
C VAL A 196 1.98 9.07 19.14
N PRO A 197 2.34 9.90 20.13
CA PRO A 197 2.89 11.23 19.87
C PRO A 197 4.12 11.25 18.96
N ALA A 198 4.92 10.18 18.96
CA ALA A 198 6.08 10.02 18.07
C ALA A 198 5.72 10.06 16.57
N LEU A 199 4.46 9.82 16.19
CA LEU A 199 3.97 9.87 14.81
C LEU A 199 3.49 11.27 14.37
N ASP A 200 3.60 12.30 15.21
CA ASP A 200 3.08 13.63 14.89
C ASP A 200 3.79 14.30 13.70
N ALA A 201 5.12 14.18 13.62
CA ALA A 201 5.89 14.69 12.48
C ALA A 201 5.41 14.09 11.15
N GLU A 202 5.05 12.82 11.21
CA GLU A 202 4.59 12.02 10.08
C GLU A 202 3.18 12.41 9.63
N TYR A 203 2.27 12.61 10.59
CA TYR A 203 0.96 13.18 10.35
C TYR A 203 1.06 14.56 9.68
N ARG A 204 1.93 15.46 10.17
CA ARG A 204 2.13 16.78 9.55
C ARG A 204 2.64 16.67 8.12
N ARG A 205 3.52 15.72 7.81
CA ARG A 205 3.99 15.48 6.44
C ARG A 205 2.84 15.07 5.53
N LEU A 206 2.05 14.08 5.93
CA LEU A 206 0.92 13.59 5.16
C LEU A 206 -0.18 14.64 4.96
N ARG A 207 -0.42 15.48 5.96
CA ARG A 207 -1.33 16.61 5.83
C ARG A 207 -0.89 17.58 4.74
N ARG A 208 0.39 17.98 4.71
CA ARG A 208 0.94 18.85 3.64
C ARG A 208 0.85 18.19 2.27
N GLU A 209 1.05 16.88 2.21
CA GLU A 209 0.90 16.11 0.99
C GLU A 209 -0.54 16.11 0.49
N TYR A 210 -1.53 15.93 1.38
CA TYR A 210 -2.94 16.03 1.01
C TYR A 210 -3.34 17.45 0.57
N GLU A 211 -2.89 18.49 1.27
CA GLU A 211 -3.14 19.89 0.89
C GLU A 211 -2.59 20.20 -0.51
N THR A 212 -1.42 19.67 -0.85
CA THR A 212 -0.83 19.81 -2.18
C THR A 212 -1.66 19.03 -3.21
N LEU A 213 -2.13 17.81 -2.90
CA LEU A 213 -2.98 17.02 -3.78
C LEU A 213 -4.28 17.74 -4.13
N VAL A 214 -4.92 18.37 -3.12
CA VAL A 214 -6.13 19.18 -3.32
C VAL A 214 -5.86 20.33 -4.27
N ARG A 215 -4.74 21.05 -4.08
CA ARG A 215 -4.32 22.16 -4.96
C ARG A 215 -4.13 21.69 -6.41
N ASP A 216 -3.44 20.58 -6.61
CA ASP A 216 -3.16 20.02 -7.93
C ASP A 216 -4.46 19.66 -8.67
N LEU A 217 -5.42 19.04 -7.98
CA LEU A 217 -6.73 18.72 -8.54
C LEU A 217 -7.56 19.97 -8.88
N LEU A 218 -7.47 21.03 -8.07
CA LEU A 218 -8.17 22.30 -8.35
C LEU A 218 -7.58 23.00 -9.57
N THR A 219 -6.25 22.98 -9.73
CA THR A 219 -5.59 23.61 -10.88
C THR A 219 -5.80 22.83 -12.19
N ALA A 220 -5.82 21.50 -12.15
CA ALA A 220 -6.09 20.66 -13.33
C ALA A 220 -7.47 20.95 -13.95
N ARG A 221 -8.46 21.38 -13.15
CA ARG A 221 -9.81 21.76 -13.63
C ARG A 221 -9.80 22.99 -14.55
N ARG A 222 -8.78 23.84 -14.48
CA ARG A 222 -8.71 25.08 -15.27
C ARG A 222 -8.09 24.87 -16.66
N ARG A 223 -7.55 23.69 -16.94
CA ARG A 223 -6.77 23.40 -18.17
C ARG A 223 -7.50 22.50 -19.18
N GLY A 224 -8.67 21.98 -18.85
CA GLY A 224 -9.48 21.11 -19.72
C GLY A 224 -10.90 21.57 -19.76
#